data_AF-A0A535FDA3-F1
#
_entry.id   AF-A0A535FDA3-F1
#
_cell.length_a   1.000
_cell.length_b   1.000
_cell.length_c   1.000
_cell.angle_alpha   90.00
_cell.angle_beta   90.00
_cell.angle_gamma   90.00
#
_symmetry.space_group_name_H-M   'P 1'
#
loop_
_entity.id
_entity.type
_entity.pdbx_description
1 polymer ?
#
loop_
_entity_poly.entity_id
_entity_poly.type
_entity_poly.pdbx_seq_one_letter_code
_entity_poly.pdbx_strand_id
1 'polypeptide(L)'
;MSVEPVQVKEIFIDATYNTSKTQNHLYAIVSQELGYGVPLGFMLMEIHPKEDTKSKKHANEALECNKNFYSILRELGVMPRFVHTDKDFSEISASQVIYLRYLLE
;
A
#
# COMPACT_ATOMS: atom_id res chain seq x y z
N MET A 1 -4.33 -22.55 -17.49
CA MET A 1 -4.78 -21.14 -17.51
C MET A 1 -3.61 -20.30 -17.06
N SER A 2 -3.05 -19.49 -17.95
CA SER A 2 -2.06 -18.48 -17.54
C SER A 2 -2.83 -17.33 -16.90
N VAL A 3 -2.55 -17.08 -15.64
CA VAL A 3 -2.98 -15.85 -14.97
C VAL A 3 -2.14 -14.73 -15.56
N GLU A 4 -2.77 -13.70 -16.10
CA GLU A 4 -2.07 -12.47 -16.47
C GLU A 4 -2.13 -11.51 -15.28
N PRO A 5 -1.00 -11.19 -14.63
CA PRO A 5 -0.95 -10.25 -13.50
C PRO A 5 -1.50 -8.85 -13.83
N VAL A 6 -1.63 -8.52 -15.11
CA VAL A 6 -2.17 -7.23 -15.59
C VAL A 6 -3.68 -7.13 -15.38
N GLN A 7 -4.39 -8.23 -15.11
CA GLN A 7 -5.83 -8.25 -14.83
C GLN A 7 -6.17 -8.46 -13.34
N VAL A 8 -5.30 -8.04 -12.42
CA VAL A 8 -5.61 -8.08 -10.99
C VAL A 8 -6.88 -7.27 -10.71
N LYS A 9 -7.94 -7.96 -10.26
CA LYS A 9 -9.21 -7.32 -9.91
C LYS A 9 -9.21 -6.76 -8.49
N GLU A 10 -8.49 -7.41 -7.59
CA GLU A 10 -8.54 -7.15 -6.16
C GLU A 10 -7.12 -7.19 -5.58
N ILE A 11 -6.79 -6.18 -4.77
CA ILE A 11 -5.57 -6.18 -3.95
C ILE A 11 -5.91 -6.00 -2.47
N PHE A 12 -5.03 -6.54 -1.65
CA PHE A 12 -5.03 -6.46 -0.20
C PHE A 12 -3.75 -5.75 0.22
N ILE A 13 -3.92 -4.72 1.02
CA ILE A 13 -2.87 -3.92 1.60
C ILE A 13 -2.92 -4.19 3.09
N ASP A 14 -1.78 -4.56 3.65
CA ASP A 14 -1.64 -4.77 5.08
C ASP A 14 -0.28 -4.26 5.55
N ALA A 15 -0.22 -3.87 6.81
CA ALA A 15 0.97 -3.37 7.45
C ALA A 15 1.18 -4.09 8.78
N THR A 16 2.40 -4.58 8.97
CA THR A 16 2.82 -5.13 10.26
C THR A 16 3.86 -4.24 10.91
N TYR A 17 3.67 -4.03 12.20
CA TYR A 17 4.41 -3.08 13.02
C TYR A 17 5.27 -3.83 14.04
N ASN A 18 6.41 -3.24 14.44
CA ASN A 18 7.30 -3.82 15.47
C ASN A 18 7.82 -5.23 15.15
N THR A 19 8.02 -5.54 13.87
CA THR A 19 8.50 -6.87 13.42
C THR A 19 10.00 -7.07 13.57
N SER A 20 10.74 -6.03 13.96
CA SER A 20 12.20 -6.08 14.13
C SER A 20 12.64 -5.25 15.34
N LYS A 21 13.91 -5.40 15.74
CA LYS A 21 14.53 -4.56 16.78
C LYS A 21 14.69 -3.10 16.34
N THR A 22 14.68 -2.86 15.03
CA THR A 22 14.63 -1.54 14.41
C THR A 22 13.18 -1.05 14.33
N GLN A 23 12.98 0.26 14.49
CA GLN A 23 11.65 0.87 14.38
C GLN A 23 11.25 0.95 12.91
N ASN A 24 10.74 -0.16 12.36
CA ASN A 24 10.32 -0.23 10.97
C ASN A 24 8.88 -0.73 10.87
N HIS A 25 8.18 -0.24 9.85
CA HIS A 25 6.91 -0.77 9.37
C HIS A 25 7.17 -1.63 8.13
N LEU A 26 6.50 -2.77 8.02
CA LEU A 26 6.51 -3.58 6.83
C LEU A 26 5.12 -3.57 6.21
N TYR A 27 5.02 -2.99 5.02
CA TYR A 27 3.81 -3.00 4.21
C TYR A 27 3.89 -4.10 3.16
N ALA A 28 2.78 -4.74 2.90
CA ALA A 28 2.63 -5.75 1.86
C ALA A 28 1.43 -5.41 0.97
N ILE A 29 1.58 -5.64 -0.34
CA ILE A 29 0.47 -5.66 -1.28
C ILE A 29 0.38 -7.04 -1.89
N VAL A 30 -0.79 -7.64 -1.77
CA VAL A 30 -1.08 -9.00 -2.24
C VAL A 30 -2.28 -8.92 -3.19
N SER A 31 -2.18 -9.47 -4.40
CA SER A 31 -3.36 -9.65 -5.25
C SER A 31 -4.12 -10.91 -4.86
N GLN A 32 -5.42 -10.94 -5.10
CA GLN A 32 -6.18 -12.19 -5.11
C GLN A 32 -6.39 -12.68 -6.53
N GLU A 33 -6.08 -13.95 -6.75
CA GLU A 33 -6.28 -14.66 -7.99
C GLU A 33 -6.83 -16.06 -7.70
N LEU A 34 -7.97 -16.44 -8.31
CA LEU A 34 -8.53 -17.80 -8.25
C LEU A 34 -8.54 -18.45 -6.84
N GLY A 35 -8.74 -17.65 -5.79
CA GLY A 35 -8.78 -18.10 -4.40
C GLY A 35 -7.43 -18.20 -3.68
N TYR A 36 -6.33 -17.78 -4.29
CA TYR A 36 -5.02 -17.64 -3.64
C TYR A 36 -4.47 -16.22 -3.75
N GLY A 37 -3.59 -15.87 -2.82
CA GLY A 37 -2.91 -14.58 -2.80
C GLY A 37 -1.55 -14.63 -3.48
N VAL A 38 -1.20 -13.63 -4.28
CA VAL A 38 0.16 -13.47 -4.83
C VAL A 38 0.77 -12.16 -4.32
N PRO A 39 1.90 -12.19 -3.60
CA PRO A 39 2.60 -10.98 -3.20
C PRO A 39 3.05 -10.20 -4.44
N LEU A 40 2.60 -8.95 -4.54
CA LEU A 40 3.00 -8.04 -5.62
C LEU A 40 4.21 -7.18 -5.20
N GLY A 41 4.33 -6.87 -3.91
CA GLY A 41 5.45 -6.11 -3.40
C GLY A 41 5.43 -5.97 -1.89
N PHE A 42 6.61 -5.65 -1.37
CA PHE A 42 6.82 -5.30 0.03
C PHE A 42 7.55 -3.96 0.12
N MET A 43 7.15 -3.13 1.07
CA MET A 43 7.87 -1.91 1.42
C MET A 43 8.28 -1.99 2.88
N LEU A 44 9.58 -1.98 3.13
CA LEU A 44 10.13 -1.79 4.47
C LEU A 44 10.37 -0.30 4.66
N MET A 45 9.61 0.31 5.56
CA MET A 45 9.70 1.73 5.89
C MET A 45 10.38 1.87 7.25
N GLU A 46 11.49 2.61 7.30
CA GLU A 46 12.07 3.04 8.57
C GLU A 46 11.17 4.11 9.18
N ILE A 47 10.73 3.88 10.42
CA ILE A 47 10.05 4.90 11.20
C ILE A 47 11.15 5.75 11.80
N HIS A 48 11.13 7.04 11.46
CA HIS A 48 11.98 7.97 12.18
C HIS A 48 11.63 7.88 13.68
N PRO A 49 12.60 7.71 14.61
CA PRO A 49 12.37 7.46 16.04
C PRO A 49 11.58 8.54 16.79
N LYS A 50 11.11 9.54 16.05
CA LYS A 50 10.19 10.60 16.40
C LYS A 50 9.27 10.89 15.21
N GLU A 51 8.33 10.00 14.91
CA GLU A 51 6.95 10.50 14.72
C GLU A 51 6.53 11.14 16.06
N ASP A 52 7.16 12.28 16.37
CA ASP A 52 6.80 13.10 17.50
C ASP A 52 5.41 13.60 17.16
N THR A 53 4.39 12.93 17.67
CA THR A 53 2.99 13.32 17.50
C THR A 53 2.72 14.72 18.06
N LYS A 54 3.70 15.34 18.74
CA LYS A 54 3.68 16.74 19.19
C LYS A 54 4.29 17.72 18.17
N SER A 55 5.04 17.25 17.17
CA SER A 55 5.64 18.08 16.12
C SER A 55 5.18 17.63 14.73
N LYS A 56 4.72 18.55 13.88
CA LYS A 56 4.30 18.24 12.49
C LYS A 56 5.46 17.83 11.56
N LYS A 57 6.67 17.65 12.08
CA LYS A 57 7.91 17.49 11.30
C LYS A 57 7.88 16.27 10.37
N HIS A 58 7.22 15.19 10.80
CA HIS A 58 7.08 13.92 10.08
C HIS A 58 5.61 13.58 9.77
N ALA A 59 4.72 14.58 9.85
CA ALA A 59 3.32 14.35 9.55
C ALA A 59 3.15 13.89 8.10
N ASN A 60 2.34 12.84 7.90
CA ASN A 60 2.05 12.23 6.59
C ASN A 60 3.22 11.50 5.91
N GLU A 61 4.31 11.21 6.61
CA GLU A 61 5.43 10.46 6.02
C GLU A 61 4.97 9.09 5.49
N ALA A 62 4.21 8.34 6.30
CA ALA A 62 3.62 7.07 5.88
C ALA A 62 2.66 7.20 4.67
N LEU A 63 1.88 8.29 4.60
CA LEU A 63 1.01 8.56 3.45
C LEU A 63 1.81 8.78 2.17
N GLU A 64 2.87 9.59 2.22
CA GLU A 64 3.71 9.84 1.04
C GLU A 64 4.49 8.59 0.63
N CYS A 65 4.99 7.80 1.59
CA CYS A 65 5.60 6.50 1.32
C CYS A 65 4.61 5.54 0.64
N ASN A 66 3.38 5.42 1.15
CA ASN A 66 2.33 4.60 0.55
C ASN A 66 1.96 5.07 -0.85
N LYS A 67 1.82 6.39 -1.08
CA LYS A 67 1.55 6.94 -2.43
C LYS A 67 2.66 6.55 -3.41
N ASN A 68 3.92 6.69 -3.01
CA ASN A 68 5.06 6.34 -3.88
C ASN A 68 5.08 4.84 -4.17
N PHE A 69 4.90 4.01 -3.14
CA PHE A 69 4.85 2.56 -3.30
C PHE A 69 3.72 2.13 -4.24
N TYR A 70 2.51 2.66 -4.07
CA TYR A 70 1.36 2.29 -4.88
C TYR A 70 1.49 2.83 -6.32
N SER A 71 2.12 4.00 -6.49
CA SER A 71 2.42 4.55 -7.81
C SER A 71 3.33 3.63 -8.61
N ILE A 72 4.36 3.04 -7.98
CA ILE A 72 5.24 2.06 -8.63
C ILE A 72 4.45 0.85 -9.13
N LEU A 73 3.58 0.25 -8.30
CA LEU A 73 2.74 -0.88 -8.74
C LEU A 73 1.82 -0.47 -9.89
N ARG A 74 1.26 0.74 -9.83
CA ARG A 74 0.39 1.26 -10.89
C ARG A 74 1.16 1.45 -12.21
N GLU A 75 2.38 1.99 -12.17
CA GLU A 75 3.26 2.12 -13.32
C GLU A 75 3.64 0.75 -13.92
N LEU A 76 3.71 -0.29 -13.08
CA LEU A 76 3.91 -1.68 -13.49
C LEU A 76 2.62 -2.35 -14.02
N GLY A 77 1.51 -1.61 -14.12
CA GLY A 77 0.25 -2.08 -14.72
C GLY A 77 -0.74 -2.70 -13.73
N VAL A 78 -0.50 -2.61 -12.42
CA VAL A 78 -1.44 -3.09 -11.41
C VAL A 78 -2.58 -2.07 -11.29
N MET A 79 -3.74 -2.39 -11.87
CA MET A 79 -4.94 -1.54 -11.85
C MET A 79 -6.14 -2.27 -11.21
N PRO A 80 -6.17 -2.37 -9.88
CA PRO A 80 -7.23 -3.09 -9.19
C PRO A 80 -8.58 -2.37 -9.30
N ARG A 81 -9.67 -3.14 -9.32
CA ARG A 81 -11.05 -2.61 -9.17
C ARG A 81 -11.43 -2.46 -7.71
N PHE A 82 -10.91 -3.34 -6.85
CA PHE A 82 -11.15 -3.31 -5.42
C PHE A 82 -9.82 -3.26 -4.66
N VAL A 83 -9.75 -2.37 -3.68
CA VAL A 83 -8.62 -2.24 -2.78
C VAL A 83 -9.13 -2.50 -1.37
N HIS A 84 -8.57 -3.51 -0.73
CA HIS A 84 -8.82 -3.86 0.66
C HIS A 84 -7.64 -3.38 1.49
N THR A 85 -7.91 -2.70 2.59
CA THR A 85 -6.93 -2.13 3.50
C THR A 85 -7.54 -2.09 4.90
N ASP A 86 -6.68 -2.07 5.91
CA ASP A 86 -7.12 -1.83 7.28
C ASP A 86 -7.68 -0.40 7.44
N LYS A 87 -8.24 -0.11 8.62
CA LYS A 87 -8.72 1.24 8.95
C LYS A 87 -7.56 2.19 9.28
N ASP A 88 -6.58 2.29 8.37
CA ASP A 88 -5.45 3.20 8.45
C ASP A 88 -5.62 4.42 7.54
N PHE A 89 -5.32 5.60 8.06
CA PHE A 89 -5.50 6.86 7.32
C PHE A 89 -4.58 6.94 6.09
N SER A 90 -3.33 6.51 6.23
CA SER A 90 -2.31 6.63 5.19
C SER A 90 -2.60 5.66 4.05
N GLU A 91 -2.97 4.42 4.37
CA GLU A 91 -3.32 3.41 3.37
C GLU A 91 -4.60 3.79 2.59
N ILE A 92 -5.66 4.21 3.28
CA ILE A 92 -6.92 4.63 2.65
C ILE A 92 -6.68 5.84 1.74
N SER A 93 -6.02 6.88 2.25
CA SER A 93 -5.81 8.12 1.51
C SER A 93 -4.90 7.91 0.30
N ALA A 94 -3.83 7.11 0.42
CA ALA A 94 -2.97 6.76 -0.71
C ALA A 94 -3.74 5.98 -1.78
N SER A 95 -4.55 4.99 -1.37
CA SER A 95 -5.37 4.19 -2.28
C SER A 95 -6.37 5.04 -3.06
N GLN A 96 -7.01 6.01 -2.39
CA GLN A 96 -7.93 6.95 -3.04
C GLN A 96 -7.25 7.82 -4.10
N VAL A 97 -6.05 8.32 -3.79
CA VAL A 97 -5.29 9.18 -4.72
C VAL A 97 -4.77 8.39 -5.93
N ILE A 98 -4.26 7.18 -5.70
CA ILE A 98 -3.56 6.41 -6.73
C ILE A 98 -4.52 5.58 -7.59
N TYR A 99 -5.53 4.95 -7.00
CA TYR A 99 -6.39 3.99 -7.73
C TYR A 99 -7.82 4.48 -7.98
N LEU A 100 -8.37 5.40 -7.17
CA LEU A 100 -9.79 5.77 -7.26
C LEU A 100 -10.11 6.89 -8.27
N ARG A 101 -9.10 7.56 -8.85
CA ARG A 101 -9.29 8.81 -9.62
C ARG A 101 -9.95 8.67 -11.00
N TYR A 102 -10.39 7.48 -11.41
CA TYR A 102 -10.96 7.20 -12.76
C TYR A 102 -12.43 6.77 -12.79
N LEU A 103 -13.21 7.01 -11.74
CA LEU A 103 -14.67 6.77 -11.76
C LEU A 103 -15.51 8.03 -12.07
N LEU A 104 -14.89 9.11 -12.56
CA LEU A 104 -15.54 10.41 -12.82
C LEU A 104 -15.36 10.94 -14.25
N GLU A 105 -14.91 10.10 -15.20
CA GLU A 105 -14.95 10.37 -16.65
C GLU A 105 -15.78 9.29 -17.34
#